data_AF-A0AAV2UT85-F1
#
_entry.id   AF-A0AAV2UT85-F1
#
_cell.length_a   1.000
_cell.length_b   1.000
_cell.length_c   1.000
_cell.angle_alpha   90.00
_cell.angle_beta   90.00
_cell.angle_gamma   90.00
#
_symmetry.space_group_name_H-M   'P 1'
#
loop_
_entity.id
_entity.type
_entity.pdbx_description
1 polymer ?
#
loop_
_entity_poly.entity_id
_entity_poly.type
_entity_poly.pdbx_seq_one_letter_code
_entity_poly.pdbx_strand_id
1 'polypeptide(L)'
;MIQLGDLLKPTWAAERSLNNAWSVLNDEEKETIKSRMDKIFYNEIPFQLEHDKLIYIHLFSLFAQLETIGLRGLIKSLEKLHGTDLYQQMRQQITDEIFHATVFAKVAFQLSAPYALPLGHQKSINHFISSLEGEEDLATSITLVNLVGEGWVEELCVAMKEKNIAVTIFATVLEDESRHMDEYDLYRQIGLPNKDYLRKKLAIFEDELINTVFAHEQYLTTLGILLGKEGALKLLNNINNKHHWMLKKIGLTPSAHWQLFMDTMPLLMKNLSHDFEKDKAIEPTNIRKLLSAIWNDPELPTESAIFNINVTPVCFFEKKFKPETITCLMLQALSKACFDNPQTRNYIFNHKLYHSHNSYVALAVKIPGSDQLGAIEFKNCHEMTMTELAQHIQHDMRIMMYCYEKTQSLQKEHPYLIEVVNRLLTPRHERVYRDFLFARPAISLSNIGHWGYQAAVSPLFPNETFKITLTEIERKQVWNKTNNTFEVQDVLPVGMSVDHRVFDGNIPFPRYMQEAFDQMFQDMEQSRIKPLSKPFSNLDSFIKYSNTLLENDLEFGFLYLFSLMHVWKNYISYDELSKTVEENYERIKQALSKSEHQLG
;
A
#
# COMPACT_ATOMS: atom_id res chain seq x y z
N MET A 1 28.22 13.17 1.48
CA MET A 1 27.35 14.19 0.87
C MET A 1 27.29 13.83 -0.61
N ILE A 2 26.13 13.42 -1.13
CA ILE A 2 25.98 13.08 -2.55
C ILE A 2 26.10 14.41 -3.32
N GLN A 3 26.96 14.48 -4.34
CA GLN A 3 27.08 15.70 -5.14
C GLN A 3 25.83 15.87 -6.02
N LEU A 4 25.35 17.10 -6.20
CA LEU A 4 24.17 17.39 -7.03
C LEU A 4 24.31 16.81 -8.44
N GLY A 5 25.53 16.84 -9.00
CA GLY A 5 25.83 16.24 -10.30
C GLY A 5 25.67 14.72 -10.37
N ASP A 6 25.75 14.00 -9.25
CA ASP A 6 25.51 12.56 -9.20
C ASP A 6 24.01 12.22 -9.11
N LEU A 7 23.18 13.16 -8.63
CA LEU A 7 21.72 13.05 -8.66
C LEU A 7 21.13 13.36 -10.05
N LEU A 8 21.85 14.15 -10.86
CA LEU A 8 21.45 14.55 -12.21
C LEU A 8 21.89 13.55 -13.29
N LYS A 9 22.71 12.56 -12.96
CA LYS A 9 23.12 11.52 -13.91
C LYS A 9 22.00 10.49 -14.07
N PRO A 10 21.68 10.07 -15.31
CA PRO A 10 20.76 8.97 -15.57
C PRO A 10 21.15 7.71 -14.77
N THR A 11 20.36 7.39 -13.75
CA THR A 11 20.56 6.18 -12.94
C THR A 11 19.92 4.96 -13.60
N TRP A 12 18.91 5.17 -14.45
CA TRP A 12 18.24 4.13 -15.22
C TRP A 12 19.01 3.75 -16.49
N ALA A 13 19.09 2.45 -16.79
CA ALA A 13 19.89 1.95 -17.91
C ALA A 13 19.29 2.31 -19.27
N ALA A 14 17.96 2.22 -19.41
CA ALA A 14 17.27 2.61 -20.64
C ALA A 14 17.48 4.09 -20.95
N GLU A 15 17.45 4.97 -19.95
CA GLU A 15 17.75 6.40 -20.11
C GLU A 15 19.21 6.64 -20.57
N ARG A 16 20.18 5.91 -20.01
CA ARG A 16 21.58 5.98 -20.50
C ARG A 16 21.70 5.53 -21.96
N SER A 17 21.06 4.43 -22.31
CA SER A 17 21.06 3.91 -23.68
C SER A 17 20.38 4.87 -24.65
N LEU A 18 19.26 5.48 -24.25
CA LEU A 18 18.56 6.48 -25.03
C LEU A 18 19.40 7.73 -25.25
N ASN A 19 20.12 8.22 -24.23
CA ASN A 19 21.03 9.36 -24.37
C ASN A 19 22.18 9.08 -25.36
N ASN A 20 22.73 7.86 -25.34
CA ASN A 20 23.73 7.46 -26.33
C ASN A 20 23.14 7.43 -27.74
N ALA A 21 21.95 6.87 -27.90
CA ALA A 21 21.26 6.84 -29.19
C ALA A 21 20.91 8.23 -29.73
N TRP A 22 20.45 9.13 -28.85
CA TRP A 22 20.14 10.52 -29.18
C TRP A 22 21.32 11.28 -29.77
N SER A 23 22.56 10.91 -29.40
CA SER A 23 23.78 11.52 -29.92
C SER A 23 24.07 11.17 -31.38
N VAL A 24 23.47 10.09 -31.91
CA VAL A 24 23.63 9.61 -33.30
C VAL A 24 22.71 10.38 -34.28
N LEU A 25 21.68 11.05 -33.77
CA LEU A 25 20.71 11.80 -34.58
C LEU A 25 21.26 13.16 -35.04
N ASN A 26 20.86 13.56 -36.25
CA ASN A 26 21.06 14.91 -36.75
C ASN A 26 19.99 15.88 -36.20
N ASP A 27 20.11 17.17 -36.50
CA ASP A 27 19.21 18.19 -35.93
C ASP A 27 17.77 18.08 -36.46
N GLU A 28 17.57 17.66 -37.71
CA GLU A 28 16.24 17.47 -38.31
C GLU A 28 15.50 16.28 -37.70
N GLU A 29 16.20 15.17 -37.50
CA GLU A 29 15.66 13.98 -36.82
C GLU A 29 15.29 14.31 -35.37
N LYS A 30 16.16 15.02 -34.64
CA LYS A 30 15.87 15.48 -33.27
C LYS A 30 14.64 16.36 -33.22
N GLU A 31 14.48 17.27 -34.18
CA GLU A 31 13.32 18.17 -34.25
C GLU A 31 12.04 17.40 -34.58
N THR A 32 12.13 16.41 -35.48
CA THR A 32 11.02 15.51 -35.81
C THR A 32 10.54 14.76 -34.57
N ILE A 33 11.46 14.18 -33.78
CA ILE A 33 11.11 13.47 -32.55
C ILE A 33 10.48 14.44 -31.54
N LYS A 34 11.07 15.62 -31.32
CA LYS A 34 10.52 16.64 -30.40
C LYS A 34 9.09 17.04 -30.77
N SER A 35 8.85 17.38 -32.03
CA SER A 35 7.52 17.78 -32.51
C SER A 35 6.48 16.69 -32.27
N ARG A 36 6.83 15.42 -32.52
CA ARG A 36 5.95 14.27 -32.25
C ARG A 36 5.71 14.06 -30.76
N MET A 37 6.74 14.20 -29.93
CA MET A 37 6.63 14.14 -28.47
C MET A 37 5.69 15.22 -27.93
N ASP A 38 5.81 16.47 -28.41
CA ASP A 38 4.94 17.56 -28.00
C ASP A 38 3.47 17.32 -28.40
N LYS A 39 3.24 16.68 -29.56
CA LYS A 39 1.91 16.30 -30.02
C LYS A 39 1.28 15.20 -29.15
N ILE A 40 2.03 14.15 -28.80
CA ILE A 40 1.52 13.06 -27.94
C ILE A 40 1.25 13.59 -26.52
N PHE A 41 2.19 14.34 -25.96
CA PHE A 41 2.14 14.79 -24.56
C PHE A 41 1.57 16.19 -24.41
N TYR A 42 0.68 16.62 -25.31
CA TYR A 42 -0.04 17.88 -25.19
C TYR A 42 -0.84 17.94 -23.86
N ASN A 43 -1.36 16.79 -23.44
CA ASN A 43 -1.90 16.56 -22.09
C ASN A 43 -0.90 15.67 -21.33
N GLU A 44 -0.57 16.00 -20.07
CA GLU A 44 0.57 15.42 -19.32
C GLU A 44 0.78 13.91 -19.52
N ILE A 45 -0.28 13.10 -19.39
CA ILE A 45 -0.30 11.66 -19.72
C ILE A 45 -1.40 11.43 -20.79
N PRO A 46 -1.12 10.78 -21.93
CA PRO A 46 -2.04 10.75 -23.08
C PRO A 46 -3.14 9.67 -22.98
N PHE A 47 -3.45 9.19 -21.78
CA PHE A 47 -4.48 8.18 -21.52
C PHE A 47 -4.95 8.22 -20.05
N GLN A 48 -6.11 7.62 -19.77
CA GLN A 48 -6.61 7.43 -18.41
C GLN A 48 -6.12 6.09 -17.83
N LEU A 49 -5.83 6.07 -16.53
CA LEU A 49 -5.45 4.84 -15.82
C LEU A 49 -6.71 4.07 -15.45
N GLU A 50 -6.91 2.90 -16.06
CA GLU A 50 -8.01 1.98 -15.75
C GLU A 50 -7.61 0.93 -14.71
N HIS A 51 -6.30 0.74 -14.53
CA HIS A 51 -5.68 -0.17 -13.56
C HIS A 51 -4.74 0.57 -12.59
N ASP A 52 -4.23 -0.13 -11.60
CA ASP A 52 -3.22 0.41 -10.68
C ASP A 52 -2.02 0.97 -11.43
N LYS A 53 -1.58 2.17 -11.02
CA LYS A 53 -0.46 2.91 -11.61
C LYS A 53 0.81 2.06 -11.73
N LEU A 54 1.08 1.19 -10.76
CA LEU A 54 2.26 0.32 -10.74
C LEU A 54 2.29 -0.64 -11.95
N ILE A 55 1.11 -1.12 -12.38
CA ILE A 55 0.98 -2.01 -13.54
C ILE A 55 1.42 -1.29 -14.83
N TYR A 56 1.04 -0.03 -14.99
CA TYR A 56 1.50 0.78 -16.12
C TYR A 56 3.00 1.11 -16.03
N ILE A 57 3.54 1.37 -14.83
CA ILE A 57 5.00 1.56 -14.66
C ILE A 57 5.75 0.31 -15.11
N HIS A 58 5.28 -0.88 -14.74
CA HIS A 58 5.88 -2.16 -15.18
C HIS A 58 5.84 -2.31 -16.70
N LEU A 59 4.67 -2.04 -17.31
CA LEU A 59 4.47 -2.14 -18.75
C LEU A 59 5.41 -1.20 -19.53
N PHE A 60 5.39 0.09 -19.21
CA PHE A 60 6.18 1.08 -19.95
C PHE A 60 7.68 0.96 -19.66
N SER A 61 8.07 0.46 -18.48
CA SER A 61 9.47 0.11 -18.20
C SER A 61 9.94 -1.06 -19.05
N LEU A 62 9.09 -2.09 -19.25
CA LEU A 62 9.40 -3.21 -20.13
C LEU A 62 9.58 -2.76 -21.58
N PHE A 63 8.62 -2.00 -22.12
CA PHE A 63 8.73 -1.49 -23.50
C PHE A 63 9.96 -0.61 -23.70
N ALA A 64 10.23 0.34 -22.79
CA ALA A 64 11.44 1.16 -22.88
C ALA A 64 12.73 0.31 -22.86
N GLN A 65 12.75 -0.79 -22.12
CA GLN A 65 13.88 -1.72 -22.11
C GLN A 65 13.99 -2.48 -23.44
N LEU A 66 12.89 -3.02 -23.97
CA LEU A 66 12.87 -3.74 -25.24
C LEU A 66 13.33 -2.84 -26.42
N GLU A 67 12.81 -1.62 -26.53
CA GLU A 67 13.22 -0.70 -27.60
C GLU A 67 14.69 -0.31 -27.49
N THR A 68 15.17 -0.02 -26.27
CA THR A 68 16.59 0.34 -26.09
C THR A 68 17.53 -0.82 -26.38
N ILE A 69 17.07 -2.08 -26.27
CA ILE A 69 17.84 -3.23 -26.73
C ILE A 69 17.91 -3.28 -28.26
N GLY A 70 16.75 -3.23 -28.94
CA GLY A 70 16.68 -3.28 -30.41
C GLY A 70 17.50 -2.16 -31.06
N LEU A 71 17.33 -0.95 -30.54
CA LEU A 71 18.01 0.27 -30.99
C LEU A 71 19.54 0.17 -30.98
N ARG A 72 20.14 -0.47 -29.97
CA ARG A 72 21.61 -0.66 -29.92
C ARG A 72 22.09 -1.55 -31.06
N GLY A 73 21.32 -2.60 -31.37
CA GLY A 73 21.59 -3.48 -32.52
C GLY A 73 21.48 -2.75 -33.86
N LEU A 74 20.47 -1.88 -34.01
CA LEU A 74 20.28 -1.06 -35.22
C LEU A 74 21.40 -0.03 -35.40
N ILE A 75 21.77 0.72 -34.36
CA ILE A 75 22.84 1.73 -34.43
C ILE A 75 24.17 1.12 -34.83
N LYS A 76 24.54 -0.04 -34.26
CA LYS A 76 25.76 -0.75 -34.66
C LYS A 76 25.72 -1.21 -36.12
N SER A 77 24.54 -1.54 -36.62
CA SER A 77 24.32 -2.00 -38.00
C SER A 77 24.36 -0.84 -39.00
N LEU A 78 23.95 0.37 -38.59
CA LEU A 78 23.92 1.57 -39.43
C LEU A 78 25.28 1.91 -40.05
N GLU A 79 26.37 1.86 -39.28
CA GLU A 79 27.72 2.14 -39.77
C GLU A 79 28.12 1.21 -40.93
N LYS A 80 27.69 -0.06 -40.86
CA LYS A 80 27.99 -1.08 -41.87
C LYS A 80 27.17 -0.93 -43.15
N LEU A 81 26.09 -0.15 -43.11
CA LEU A 81 25.21 0.11 -44.25
C LEU A 81 25.55 1.39 -45.00
N HIS A 82 26.60 2.12 -44.59
CA HIS A 82 26.95 3.40 -45.21
C HIS A 82 27.17 3.25 -46.72
N GLY A 83 26.47 4.08 -47.51
CA GLY A 83 26.58 4.10 -48.97
C GLY A 83 25.69 3.08 -49.70
N THR A 84 24.84 2.35 -48.98
CA THR A 84 23.79 1.49 -49.54
C THR A 84 22.45 2.22 -49.61
N ASP A 85 21.53 1.74 -50.46
CA ASP A 85 20.16 2.26 -50.54
C ASP A 85 19.38 2.04 -49.23
N LEU A 86 19.78 1.04 -48.43
CA LEU A 86 19.20 0.76 -47.10
C LEU A 86 19.62 1.76 -46.02
N TYR A 87 20.67 2.55 -46.24
CA TYR A 87 21.19 3.46 -45.21
C TYR A 87 20.13 4.46 -44.75
N GLN A 88 19.40 5.06 -45.69
CA GLN A 88 18.36 6.06 -45.37
C GLN A 88 17.13 5.42 -44.70
N GLN A 89 16.77 4.20 -45.11
CA GLN A 89 15.68 3.47 -44.47
C GLN A 89 16.04 3.06 -43.03
N MET A 90 17.27 2.60 -42.80
CA MET A 90 17.78 2.31 -41.46
C MET A 90 17.85 3.57 -40.58
N ARG A 91 18.22 4.73 -41.15
CA ARG A 91 18.18 6.03 -40.43
C ARG A 91 16.76 6.38 -39.99
N GLN A 92 15.77 6.21 -40.87
CA GLN A 92 14.37 6.43 -40.54
C GLN A 92 13.90 5.49 -39.43
N GLN A 93 14.18 4.19 -39.54
CA GLN A 93 13.84 3.20 -38.50
C GLN A 93 14.49 3.57 -37.16
N ILE A 94 15.79 3.88 -37.11
CA ILE A 94 16.46 4.33 -35.88
C ILE A 94 15.79 5.58 -35.28
N THR A 95 15.31 6.50 -36.12
CA THR A 95 14.60 7.70 -35.67
C THR A 95 13.26 7.36 -35.03
N ASP A 96 12.51 6.43 -35.62
CA ASP A 96 11.22 5.95 -35.10
C ASP A 96 11.41 5.16 -33.78
N GLU A 97 12.41 4.29 -33.70
CA GLU A 97 12.76 3.51 -32.52
C GLU A 97 13.23 4.38 -31.34
N ILE A 98 14.02 5.42 -31.61
CA ILE A 98 14.38 6.43 -30.59
C ILE A 98 13.13 7.16 -30.12
N PHE A 99 12.19 7.48 -31.02
CA PHE A 99 10.93 8.09 -30.64
C PHE A 99 10.10 7.16 -29.74
N HIS A 100 9.91 5.88 -30.08
CA HIS A 100 9.19 4.90 -29.25
C HIS A 100 9.80 4.77 -27.86
N ALA A 101 11.11 4.54 -27.80
CA ALA A 101 11.86 4.45 -26.55
C ALA A 101 11.69 5.72 -25.70
N THR A 102 11.68 6.90 -26.33
CA THR A 102 11.48 8.19 -25.64
C THR A 102 10.05 8.31 -25.11
N VAL A 103 9.04 7.91 -25.88
CA VAL A 103 7.63 7.91 -25.44
C VAL A 103 7.47 7.02 -24.21
N PHE A 104 7.93 5.76 -24.28
CA PHE A 104 7.80 4.81 -23.19
C PHE A 104 8.58 5.24 -21.94
N ALA A 105 9.81 5.72 -22.12
CA ALA A 105 10.61 6.25 -21.02
C ALA A 105 9.92 7.45 -20.35
N LYS A 106 9.39 8.40 -21.12
CA LYS A 106 8.70 9.58 -20.58
C LYS A 106 7.46 9.20 -19.79
N VAL A 107 6.63 8.28 -20.31
CA VAL A 107 5.47 7.77 -19.57
C VAL A 107 5.91 7.10 -18.27
N ALA A 108 6.91 6.21 -18.31
CA ALA A 108 7.41 5.55 -17.11
C ALA A 108 7.92 6.55 -16.07
N PHE A 109 8.62 7.60 -16.49
CA PHE A 109 9.08 8.68 -15.60
C PHE A 109 7.93 9.51 -15.03
N GLN A 110 6.96 9.92 -15.84
CA GLN A 110 5.80 10.69 -15.36
C GLN A 110 4.95 9.87 -14.37
N LEU A 111 4.81 8.57 -14.61
CA LEU A 111 4.15 7.67 -13.68
C LEU A 111 5.01 7.42 -12.41
N SER A 112 6.32 7.50 -12.47
CA SER A 112 7.18 7.31 -11.28
C SER A 112 7.39 8.60 -10.46
N ALA A 113 7.18 9.77 -11.07
CA ALA A 113 7.36 11.06 -10.43
C ALA A 113 6.36 11.29 -9.27
N PRO A 114 6.75 12.09 -8.25
CA PRO A 114 8.02 12.82 -8.10
C PRO A 114 9.11 12.08 -7.31
N TYR A 115 8.79 10.94 -6.69
CA TYR A 115 9.61 10.39 -5.58
C TYR A 115 10.13 8.98 -5.84
N ALA A 116 9.86 8.40 -7.01
CA ALA A 116 10.42 7.13 -7.45
C ALA A 116 11.10 7.27 -8.81
N LEU A 117 11.99 6.31 -9.11
CA LEU A 117 12.53 6.10 -10.43
C LEU A 117 11.75 4.97 -11.12
N PRO A 118 11.71 4.94 -12.46
CA PRO A 118 11.24 3.76 -13.19
C PRO A 118 11.95 2.50 -12.69
N LEU A 119 11.31 1.34 -12.88
CA LEU A 119 11.84 0.07 -12.37
C LEU A 119 13.29 -0.16 -12.80
N GLY A 120 14.09 -0.60 -11.83
CA GLY A 120 15.51 -0.85 -12.01
C GLY A 120 15.79 -1.91 -13.07
N HIS A 121 16.95 -1.74 -13.71
CA HIS A 121 17.44 -2.63 -14.75
C HIS A 121 17.82 -4.01 -14.21
N GLN A 122 17.35 -5.09 -14.85
CA GLN A 122 17.71 -6.45 -14.47
C GLN A 122 19.05 -6.89 -15.07
N LYS A 123 19.79 -7.74 -14.34
CA LYS A 123 21.10 -8.22 -14.79
C LYS A 123 21.01 -9.14 -16.02
N SER A 124 19.93 -9.91 -16.18
CA SER A 124 19.66 -10.74 -17.37
C SER A 124 19.68 -9.89 -18.65
N ILE A 125 19.06 -8.71 -18.61
CA ILE A 125 19.01 -7.78 -19.73
C ILE A 125 20.42 -7.33 -20.18
N ASN A 126 21.36 -7.17 -19.26
CA ASN A 126 22.74 -6.85 -19.64
C ASN A 126 23.40 -7.97 -20.45
N HIS A 127 23.11 -9.24 -20.14
CA HIS A 127 23.63 -10.39 -20.90
C HIS A 127 23.00 -10.40 -22.29
N PHE A 128 21.69 -10.18 -22.36
CA PHE A 128 20.96 -10.07 -23.62
C PHE A 128 21.52 -8.96 -24.53
N ILE A 129 21.71 -7.75 -23.99
CA ILE A 129 22.33 -6.63 -24.72
C ILE A 129 23.75 -6.98 -25.16
N SER A 130 24.55 -7.56 -24.26
CA SER A 130 25.94 -7.94 -24.59
C SER A 130 25.99 -8.98 -25.72
N SER A 131 24.98 -9.85 -25.82
CA SER A 131 24.89 -10.85 -26.88
C SER A 131 24.65 -10.22 -28.26
N LEU A 132 23.80 -9.19 -28.33
CA LEU A 132 23.53 -8.42 -29.55
C LEU A 132 24.72 -7.51 -29.91
N GLU A 133 25.27 -6.79 -28.94
CA GLU A 133 26.44 -5.93 -29.16
C GLU A 133 27.70 -6.72 -29.51
N GLY A 134 27.80 -7.97 -29.07
CA GLY A 134 28.89 -8.87 -29.43
C GLY A 134 28.78 -9.46 -30.83
N GLU A 135 27.67 -9.23 -31.56
CA GLU A 135 27.46 -9.86 -32.87
C GLU A 135 28.19 -9.12 -33.99
N GLU A 136 29.09 -9.81 -34.69
CA GLU A 136 29.90 -9.23 -35.76
C GLU A 136 29.23 -9.36 -37.13
N ASP A 137 28.44 -10.40 -37.35
CA ASP A 137 27.74 -10.62 -38.62
C ASP A 137 26.50 -9.72 -38.74
N LEU A 138 26.49 -8.85 -39.76
CA LEU A 138 25.42 -7.87 -39.98
C LEU A 138 24.07 -8.54 -40.24
N ALA A 139 24.05 -9.58 -41.08
CA ALA A 139 22.82 -10.32 -41.40
C ALA A 139 22.23 -11.02 -40.18
N THR A 140 23.08 -11.64 -39.35
CA THR A 140 22.68 -12.25 -38.07
C THR A 140 22.15 -11.21 -37.10
N SER A 141 22.88 -10.10 -36.92
CA SER A 141 22.48 -9.02 -36.00
C SER A 141 21.10 -8.44 -36.35
N ILE A 142 20.86 -8.09 -37.62
CA ILE A 142 19.57 -7.52 -38.03
C ILE A 142 18.45 -8.55 -37.92
N THR A 143 18.72 -9.82 -38.25
CA THR A 143 17.73 -10.90 -38.06
C THR A 143 17.29 -10.99 -36.59
N LEU A 144 18.24 -10.98 -35.65
CA LEU A 144 17.91 -11.07 -34.22
C LEU A 144 17.15 -9.84 -33.72
N VAL A 145 17.51 -8.64 -34.17
CA VAL A 145 16.80 -7.39 -33.82
C VAL A 145 15.37 -7.40 -34.35
N ASN A 146 15.16 -7.76 -35.62
CA ASN A 146 13.82 -7.82 -36.21
C ASN A 146 12.93 -8.83 -35.48
N LEU A 147 13.48 -9.98 -35.07
CA LEU A 147 12.74 -10.97 -34.26
C LEU A 147 12.20 -10.37 -32.94
N VAL A 148 12.87 -9.37 -32.35
CA VAL A 148 12.36 -8.66 -31.17
C VAL A 148 11.40 -7.53 -31.53
N GLY A 149 11.79 -6.64 -32.45
CA GLY A 149 10.95 -5.50 -32.85
C GLY A 149 9.65 -5.96 -33.51
N GLU A 150 9.76 -6.55 -34.70
CA GLU A 150 8.59 -7.01 -35.47
C GLU A 150 7.95 -8.24 -34.83
N GLY A 151 8.73 -9.17 -34.29
CA GLY A 151 8.18 -10.42 -33.77
C GLY A 151 7.39 -10.26 -32.47
N TRP A 152 7.83 -9.39 -31.56
CA TRP A 152 7.36 -9.37 -30.17
C TRP A 152 6.80 -8.03 -29.74
N VAL A 153 7.56 -6.94 -29.93
CA VAL A 153 7.11 -5.59 -29.56
C VAL A 153 5.83 -5.26 -30.32
N GLU A 154 5.78 -5.58 -31.62
CA GLU A 154 4.56 -5.39 -32.41
C GLU A 154 3.37 -6.18 -31.85
N GLU A 155 3.52 -7.47 -31.54
CA GLU A 155 2.42 -8.29 -31.00
C GLU A 155 1.98 -7.83 -29.60
N LEU A 156 2.92 -7.36 -28.77
CA LEU A 156 2.61 -6.72 -27.49
C LEU A 156 1.80 -5.44 -27.71
N CYS A 157 2.22 -4.57 -28.63
CA CYS A 157 1.51 -3.35 -28.99
C CYS A 157 0.09 -3.64 -29.54
N VAL A 158 -0.05 -4.67 -30.40
CA VAL A 158 -1.35 -5.13 -30.91
C VAL A 158 -2.24 -5.59 -29.77
N ALA A 159 -1.74 -6.43 -28.87
CA ALA A 159 -2.53 -6.94 -27.74
C ALA A 159 -2.99 -5.82 -26.80
N MET A 160 -2.11 -4.84 -26.49
CA MET A 160 -2.47 -3.68 -25.67
C MET A 160 -3.55 -2.83 -26.34
N LYS A 161 -3.42 -2.58 -27.65
CA LYS A 161 -4.41 -1.84 -28.44
C LYS A 161 -5.76 -2.55 -28.48
N GLU A 162 -5.78 -3.86 -28.72
CA GLU A 162 -7.02 -4.67 -28.72
C GLU A 162 -7.75 -4.62 -27.37
N LYS A 163 -7.01 -4.46 -26.26
CA LYS A 163 -7.53 -4.38 -24.90
C LYS A 163 -7.78 -2.95 -24.41
N ASN A 164 -7.72 -1.97 -25.31
CA ASN A 164 -7.92 -0.55 -25.02
C ASN A 164 -6.92 0.07 -24.02
N ILE A 165 -5.75 -0.55 -23.84
CA ILE A 165 -4.71 -0.03 -22.93
C ILE A 165 -3.89 1.03 -23.68
N ALA A 166 -3.89 2.27 -23.21
CA ALA A 166 -3.09 3.39 -23.77
C ALA A 166 -3.12 3.48 -25.31
N VAL A 167 -4.31 3.33 -25.91
CA VAL A 167 -4.54 3.13 -27.35
C VAL A 167 -3.76 4.11 -28.24
N THR A 168 -3.75 5.40 -27.90
CA THR A 168 -3.07 6.44 -28.68
C THR A 168 -1.57 6.18 -28.82
N ILE A 169 -0.92 5.70 -27.75
CA ILE A 169 0.52 5.40 -27.76
C ILE A 169 0.77 4.21 -28.69
N PHE A 170 0.14 3.07 -28.42
CA PHE A 170 0.42 1.84 -29.18
C PHE A 170 -0.05 1.93 -30.64
N ALA A 171 -1.10 2.69 -30.94
CA ALA A 171 -1.50 2.95 -32.32
C ALA A 171 -0.45 3.77 -33.08
N THR A 172 0.19 4.74 -32.42
CA THR A 172 1.27 5.53 -33.04
C THR A 172 2.48 4.66 -33.32
N VAL A 173 2.88 3.84 -32.34
CA VAL A 173 4.01 2.90 -32.50
C VAL A 173 3.76 1.93 -33.67
N LEU A 174 2.58 1.30 -33.72
CA LEU A 174 2.22 0.38 -34.81
C LEU A 174 2.18 1.03 -36.20
N GLU A 175 1.88 2.33 -36.31
CA GLU A 175 1.94 3.06 -37.59
C GLU A 175 3.38 3.26 -38.07
N ASP A 176 4.32 3.43 -37.15
CA ASP A 176 5.75 3.49 -37.47
C ASP A 176 6.29 2.11 -37.88
N GLU A 177 5.96 1.06 -37.11
CA GLU A 177 6.37 -0.33 -37.43
C GLU A 177 5.99 -0.75 -38.86
N SER A 178 4.83 -0.30 -39.34
CA SER A 178 4.36 -0.61 -40.70
C SER A 178 5.23 -0.02 -41.83
N ARG A 179 6.15 0.91 -41.51
CA ARG A 179 7.05 1.59 -42.45
C ARG A 179 8.51 1.14 -42.28
N HIS A 180 8.81 0.27 -41.33
CA HIS A 180 10.14 -0.32 -41.14
C HIS A 180 10.53 -1.20 -42.35
N MET A 181 11.83 -1.49 -42.49
CA MET A 181 12.34 -2.17 -43.68
C MET A 181 11.76 -3.57 -43.83
N ASP A 182 11.22 -3.88 -45.01
CA ASP A 182 10.79 -5.25 -45.34
C ASP A 182 12.01 -6.20 -45.29
N GLU A 183 11.91 -7.25 -44.49
CA GLU A 183 12.88 -8.35 -44.39
C GLU A 183 13.32 -8.87 -45.77
N TYR A 184 12.42 -8.90 -46.75
CA TYR A 184 12.75 -9.33 -48.10
C TYR A 184 13.77 -8.42 -48.80
N ASP A 185 13.59 -7.10 -48.72
CA ASP A 185 14.50 -6.12 -49.32
C ASP A 185 15.84 -6.07 -48.57
N LEU A 186 15.78 -6.24 -47.24
CA LEU A 186 16.94 -6.33 -46.39
C LEU A 186 17.84 -7.53 -46.76
N TYR A 187 17.28 -8.74 -46.82
CA TYR A 187 18.03 -9.94 -47.16
C TYR A 187 18.47 -9.98 -48.62
N ARG A 188 17.74 -9.30 -49.52
CA ARG A 188 18.16 -9.17 -50.92
C ARG A 188 19.46 -8.38 -51.08
N GLN A 189 19.67 -7.34 -50.26
CA GLN A 189 20.86 -6.49 -50.36
C GLN A 189 22.02 -6.94 -49.48
N ILE A 190 21.74 -7.40 -48.25
CA ILE A 190 22.78 -7.79 -47.27
C ILE A 190 23.15 -9.28 -47.39
N GLY A 191 22.24 -10.11 -47.93
CA GLY A 191 22.38 -11.56 -47.99
C GLY A 191 21.79 -12.26 -46.77
N LEU A 192 21.58 -13.58 -46.90
CA LEU A 192 21.07 -14.41 -45.81
C LEU A 192 22.18 -14.72 -44.79
N PRO A 193 21.86 -14.77 -43.49
CA PRO A 193 22.82 -15.13 -42.45
C PRO A 193 23.29 -16.58 -42.57
N ASN A 194 24.48 -16.87 -42.04
CA ASN A 194 24.98 -18.25 -41.95
C ASN A 194 24.08 -19.08 -41.05
N LYS A 195 23.42 -20.11 -41.61
CA LYS A 195 22.39 -20.90 -40.91
C LYS A 195 22.89 -21.59 -39.64
N ASP A 196 24.07 -22.19 -39.66
CA ASP A 196 24.58 -22.94 -38.51
C ASP A 196 25.06 -22.02 -37.39
N TYR A 197 25.60 -20.86 -37.76
CA TYR A 197 25.98 -19.81 -36.81
C TYR A 197 24.74 -19.17 -36.19
N LEU A 198 23.79 -18.72 -37.01
CA LEU A 198 22.54 -18.12 -36.56
C LEU A 198 21.73 -19.09 -35.68
N ARG A 199 21.68 -20.40 -36.00
CA ARG A 199 20.98 -21.38 -35.14
C ARG A 199 21.51 -21.39 -33.71
N LYS A 200 22.83 -21.29 -33.51
CA LYS A 200 23.44 -21.25 -32.17
C LYS A 200 23.13 -19.94 -31.45
N LYS A 201 23.21 -18.82 -32.17
CA LYS A 201 22.92 -17.49 -31.62
C LYS A 201 21.44 -17.33 -31.26
N LEU A 202 20.55 -17.83 -32.13
CA LEU A 202 19.11 -17.84 -31.93
C LEU A 202 18.72 -18.58 -30.64
N ALA A 203 19.32 -19.74 -30.36
CA ALA A 203 19.02 -20.47 -29.12
C ALA A 203 19.38 -19.66 -27.86
N ILE A 204 20.55 -19.03 -27.83
CA ILE A 204 20.97 -18.15 -26.72
C ILE A 204 20.01 -16.96 -26.62
N PHE A 205 19.66 -16.38 -27.76
CA PHE A 205 18.78 -15.22 -27.84
C PHE A 205 17.37 -15.51 -27.32
N GLU A 206 16.78 -16.63 -27.73
CA GLU A 206 15.48 -17.11 -27.27
C GLU A 206 15.49 -17.39 -25.75
N ASP A 207 16.55 -18.00 -25.23
CA ASP A 207 16.71 -18.27 -23.79
C ASP A 207 16.73 -16.97 -22.97
N GLU A 208 17.50 -15.97 -23.42
CA GLU A 208 17.57 -14.68 -22.76
C GLU A 208 16.24 -13.93 -22.79
N LEU A 209 15.49 -14.04 -23.89
CA LEU A 209 14.17 -13.43 -24.01
C LEU A 209 13.13 -14.10 -23.10
N ILE A 210 13.12 -15.44 -23.04
CA ILE A 210 12.29 -16.18 -22.08
C ILE A 210 12.59 -15.69 -20.67
N ASN A 211 13.87 -15.63 -20.30
CA ASN A 211 14.29 -15.23 -18.96
C ASN A 211 13.98 -13.77 -18.63
N THR A 212 14.06 -12.87 -19.61
CA THR A 212 13.88 -11.43 -19.41
C THR A 212 12.40 -11.03 -19.33
N VAL A 213 11.56 -11.61 -20.17
CA VAL A 213 10.15 -11.17 -20.31
C VAL A 213 9.20 -12.14 -19.62
N PHE A 214 9.31 -13.43 -19.92
CA PHE A 214 8.29 -14.40 -19.53
C PHE A 214 8.61 -15.17 -18.25
N ALA A 215 9.88 -15.30 -17.84
CA ALA A 215 10.23 -15.96 -16.58
C ALA A 215 10.08 -15.02 -15.37
N HIS A 216 9.89 -13.71 -15.61
CA HIS A 216 9.70 -12.72 -14.57
C HIS A 216 8.23 -12.57 -14.19
N GLU A 217 7.91 -12.98 -12.96
CA GLU A 217 6.57 -12.90 -12.37
C GLU A 217 5.95 -11.51 -12.52
N GLN A 218 6.74 -10.44 -12.35
CA GLN A 218 6.26 -9.06 -12.47
C GLN A 218 5.62 -8.77 -13.85
N TYR A 219 6.24 -9.24 -14.94
CA TYR A 219 5.80 -8.93 -16.30
C TYR A 219 4.68 -9.87 -16.71
N LEU A 220 4.76 -11.16 -16.36
CA LEU A 220 3.64 -12.10 -16.54
C LEU A 220 2.37 -11.63 -15.81
N THR A 221 2.51 -11.16 -14.57
CA THR A 221 1.38 -10.64 -13.78
C THR A 221 0.84 -9.37 -14.40
N THR A 222 1.70 -8.46 -14.86
CA THR A 222 1.31 -7.23 -15.56
C THR A 222 0.49 -7.55 -16.82
N LEU A 223 0.99 -8.46 -17.67
CA LEU A 223 0.27 -8.91 -18.87
C LEU A 223 -1.04 -9.62 -18.52
N GLY A 224 -1.05 -10.45 -17.47
CA GLY A 224 -2.24 -11.14 -16.99
C GLY A 224 -3.34 -10.19 -16.48
N ILE A 225 -2.97 -9.12 -15.78
CA ILE A 225 -3.90 -8.09 -15.28
C ILE A 225 -4.46 -7.26 -16.44
N LEU A 226 -3.61 -6.82 -17.37
CA LEU A 226 -4.02 -5.93 -18.45
C LEU A 226 -4.80 -6.64 -19.56
N LEU A 227 -4.39 -7.87 -19.91
CA LEU A 227 -4.99 -8.60 -21.03
C LEU A 227 -6.09 -9.57 -20.58
N GLY A 228 -6.12 -9.91 -19.29
CA GLY A 228 -6.89 -11.04 -18.78
C GLY A 228 -6.25 -12.37 -19.17
N LYS A 229 -6.79 -13.47 -18.61
CA LYS A 229 -6.27 -14.82 -18.84
C LYS A 229 -6.27 -15.21 -20.31
N GLU A 230 -7.39 -15.03 -21.00
CA GLU A 230 -7.53 -15.38 -22.42
C GLU A 230 -6.71 -14.45 -23.32
N GLY A 231 -6.61 -13.16 -22.99
CA GLY A 231 -5.80 -12.21 -23.74
C GLY A 231 -4.31 -12.53 -23.65
N ALA A 232 -3.81 -12.89 -22.46
CA ALA A 232 -2.41 -13.28 -22.27
C ALA A 232 -2.08 -14.60 -23.01
N LEU A 233 -2.99 -15.59 -22.99
CA LEU A 233 -2.83 -16.82 -23.77
C LEU A 233 -2.81 -16.56 -25.28
N LYS A 234 -3.69 -15.67 -25.76
CA LYS A 234 -3.72 -15.24 -27.17
C LYS A 234 -2.40 -14.58 -27.56
N LEU A 235 -1.87 -13.68 -26.73
CA LEU A 235 -0.58 -13.01 -26.96
C LEU A 235 0.57 -14.02 -27.09
N LEU A 236 0.70 -14.98 -26.17
CA LEU A 236 1.76 -16.00 -26.24
C LEU A 236 1.68 -16.81 -27.55
N ASN A 237 0.47 -17.19 -27.96
CA ASN A 237 0.25 -17.91 -29.21
C ASN A 237 0.63 -17.05 -30.42
N ASN A 238 0.25 -15.76 -30.42
CA ASN A 238 0.58 -14.84 -31.50
C ASN A 238 2.08 -14.65 -31.65
N ILE A 239 2.79 -14.37 -30.55
CA ILE A 239 4.26 -14.25 -30.54
C ILE A 239 4.89 -15.53 -31.08
N ASN A 240 4.45 -16.70 -30.60
CA ASN A 240 5.01 -17.97 -31.06
C ASN A 240 4.76 -18.19 -32.57
N ASN A 241 3.56 -17.89 -33.06
CA ASN A 241 3.22 -18.03 -34.49
C ASN A 241 4.05 -17.09 -35.36
N LYS A 242 4.21 -15.82 -34.94
CA LYS A 242 4.98 -14.83 -35.68
C LYS A 242 6.47 -15.19 -35.71
N HIS A 243 7.01 -15.62 -34.58
CA HIS A 243 8.39 -16.11 -34.48
C HIS A 243 8.67 -17.28 -35.43
N HIS A 244 7.76 -18.27 -35.50
CA HIS A 244 7.85 -19.37 -36.46
C HIS A 244 7.78 -18.88 -37.91
N TRP A 245 6.89 -17.94 -38.21
CA TRP A 245 6.72 -17.41 -39.56
C TRP A 245 7.96 -16.67 -40.05
N MET A 246 8.56 -15.81 -39.22
CA MET A 246 9.79 -15.07 -39.55
C MET A 246 10.97 -16.02 -39.79
N LEU A 247 11.22 -16.97 -38.87
CA LEU A 247 12.30 -17.94 -39.00
C LEU A 247 12.16 -18.84 -40.24
N LYS A 248 10.92 -19.17 -40.64
CA LYS A 248 10.67 -19.96 -41.84
C LYS A 248 11.15 -19.25 -43.11
N LYS A 249 11.07 -17.92 -43.19
CA LYS A 249 11.54 -17.14 -44.37
C LYS A 249 13.03 -17.33 -44.63
N ILE A 250 13.83 -17.50 -43.57
CA ILE A 250 15.28 -17.75 -43.64
C ILE A 250 15.64 -19.24 -43.55
N GLY A 251 14.64 -20.12 -43.54
CA GLY A 251 14.79 -21.57 -43.52
C GLY A 251 15.31 -22.12 -42.19
N LEU A 252 14.88 -21.52 -41.08
CA LEU A 252 15.13 -21.97 -39.70
C LEU A 252 13.82 -22.27 -38.97
N THR A 253 13.97 -22.88 -37.80
CA THR A 253 12.90 -23.15 -36.82
C THR A 253 13.38 -22.70 -35.44
N PRO A 254 12.48 -22.40 -34.49
CA PRO A 254 12.88 -22.02 -33.14
C PRO A 254 13.66 -23.15 -32.44
N SER A 255 14.41 -22.81 -31.40
CA SER A 255 15.11 -23.81 -30.59
C SER A 255 14.16 -24.75 -29.86
N ALA A 256 14.69 -25.89 -29.40
CA ALA A 256 13.93 -26.85 -28.61
C ALA A 256 13.44 -26.26 -27.28
N HIS A 257 14.21 -25.37 -26.65
CA HIS A 257 13.82 -24.76 -25.38
C HIS A 257 12.68 -23.75 -25.58
N TRP A 258 12.73 -22.93 -26.64
CA TRP A 258 11.63 -22.08 -27.05
C TRP A 258 10.33 -22.87 -27.26
N GLN A 259 10.40 -23.95 -28.04
CA GLN A 259 9.23 -24.79 -28.31
C GLN A 259 8.68 -25.40 -27.01
N LEU A 260 9.55 -25.97 -26.17
CA LEU A 260 9.14 -26.51 -24.87
C LEU A 260 8.47 -25.44 -23.99
N PHE A 261 9.04 -24.24 -23.95
CA PHE A 261 8.49 -23.13 -23.19
C PHE A 261 7.10 -22.74 -23.70
N MET A 262 6.95 -22.52 -25.01
CA MET A 262 5.69 -22.12 -25.62
C MET A 262 4.61 -23.22 -25.59
N ASP A 263 4.99 -24.49 -25.53
CA ASP A 263 4.05 -25.60 -25.34
C ASP A 263 3.61 -25.76 -23.88
N THR A 264 4.49 -25.41 -22.93
CA THR A 264 4.25 -25.65 -21.49
C THR A 264 3.63 -24.46 -20.79
N MET A 265 4.05 -23.23 -21.11
CA MET A 265 3.61 -22.02 -20.41
C MET A 265 2.09 -21.79 -20.51
N PRO A 266 1.43 -21.96 -21.67
CA PRO A 266 -0.02 -21.87 -21.77
C PRO A 266 -0.75 -22.88 -20.87
N LEU A 267 -0.21 -24.10 -20.72
CA LEU A 267 -0.78 -25.12 -19.82
C LEU A 267 -0.63 -24.71 -18.35
N LEU A 268 0.53 -24.16 -17.97
CA LEU A 268 0.76 -23.64 -16.62
C LEU A 268 -0.17 -22.47 -16.31
N MET A 269 -0.26 -21.48 -17.20
CA MET A 269 -1.18 -20.35 -17.02
C MET A 269 -2.63 -20.84 -16.92
N LYS A 270 -3.06 -21.75 -17.80
CA LYS A 270 -4.44 -22.27 -17.77
C LYS A 270 -4.79 -22.95 -16.44
N ASN A 271 -3.86 -23.70 -15.85
CA ASN A 271 -4.11 -24.53 -14.67
C ASN A 271 -3.77 -23.85 -13.33
N LEU A 272 -2.86 -22.87 -13.33
CA LEU A 272 -2.37 -22.23 -12.10
C LEU A 272 -2.89 -20.80 -11.92
N SER A 273 -3.27 -20.09 -13.00
CA SER A 273 -3.77 -18.72 -12.87
C SER A 273 -5.25 -18.70 -12.47
N HIS A 274 -5.53 -18.00 -11.37
CA HIS A 274 -6.89 -17.63 -10.99
C HIS A 274 -7.43 -16.57 -11.96
N ASP A 275 -8.71 -16.69 -12.28
CA ASP A 275 -9.39 -15.79 -13.20
C ASP A 275 -10.03 -14.63 -12.44
N PHE A 276 -9.19 -13.65 -12.08
CA PHE A 276 -9.61 -12.48 -11.31
C PHE A 276 -10.70 -11.64 -12.00
N GLU A 277 -10.88 -11.76 -13.33
CA GLU A 277 -11.96 -11.08 -14.06
C GLU A 277 -13.36 -11.55 -13.62
N LYS A 278 -13.45 -12.74 -13.03
CA LYS A 278 -14.70 -13.30 -12.48
C LYS A 278 -14.94 -12.90 -11.03
N ASP A 279 -13.94 -12.31 -10.36
CA ASP A 279 -14.09 -11.85 -9.00
C ASP A 279 -14.82 -10.51 -8.96
N LYS A 280 -15.60 -10.30 -7.90
CA LYS A 280 -16.23 -9.01 -7.64
C LYS A 280 -15.31 -8.20 -6.72
N ALA A 281 -14.77 -7.10 -7.22
CA ALA A 281 -14.09 -6.13 -6.38
C ALA A 281 -15.03 -5.60 -5.28
N ILE A 282 -14.57 -5.60 -4.03
CA ILE A 282 -15.29 -5.06 -2.89
C ILE A 282 -14.55 -3.82 -2.42
N GLU A 283 -15.23 -2.68 -2.41
CA GLU A 283 -14.66 -1.42 -1.93
C GLU A 283 -14.27 -1.55 -0.44
N PRO A 284 -13.02 -1.24 -0.06
CA PRO A 284 -12.62 -1.28 1.33
C PRO A 284 -13.34 -0.18 2.12
N THR A 285 -13.96 -0.57 3.22
CA THR A 285 -14.54 0.32 4.23
C THR A 285 -13.49 1.31 4.76
N ASN A 286 -13.88 2.48 5.26
CA ASN A 286 -12.93 3.48 5.80
C ASN A 286 -11.98 2.91 6.86
N ILE A 287 -12.48 2.04 7.74
CA ILE A 287 -11.63 1.37 8.73
C ILE A 287 -10.61 0.44 8.07
N ARG A 288 -10.99 -0.37 7.07
CA ARG A 288 -10.03 -1.21 6.33
C ARG A 288 -8.98 -0.39 5.59
N LYS A 289 -9.34 0.77 5.01
CA LYS A 289 -8.38 1.72 4.42
C LYS A 289 -7.39 2.22 5.48
N LEU A 290 -7.90 2.66 6.63
CA LEU A 290 -7.07 3.10 7.76
C LEU A 290 -6.13 1.99 8.27
N LEU A 291 -6.65 0.78 8.50
CA LEU A 291 -5.88 -0.36 8.98
C LEU A 291 -4.80 -0.80 7.98
N SER A 292 -5.11 -0.81 6.68
CA SER A 292 -4.15 -1.14 5.63
C SER A 292 -3.02 -0.11 5.55
N ALA A 293 -3.34 1.18 5.66
CA ALA A 293 -2.34 2.25 5.72
C ALA A 293 -1.45 2.16 6.97
N ILE A 294 -1.99 1.64 8.08
CA ILE A 294 -1.30 1.53 9.37
C ILE A 294 -0.38 0.29 9.42
N TRP A 295 -0.79 -0.85 8.87
CA TRP A 295 -0.11 -2.14 9.07
C TRP A 295 0.68 -2.66 7.87
N ASN A 296 0.63 -2.00 6.71
CA ASN A 296 1.37 -2.44 5.51
C ASN A 296 2.90 -2.37 5.65
N ASP A 297 3.42 -1.65 6.66
CA ASP A 297 4.84 -1.60 6.97
C ASP A 297 5.11 -2.20 8.37
N PRO A 298 6.02 -3.17 8.52
CA PRO A 298 6.40 -3.70 9.82
C PRO A 298 7.22 -2.66 10.62
N GLU A 299 6.50 -1.72 11.21
CA GLU A 299 6.93 -0.62 12.10
C GLU A 299 7.59 -1.07 13.41
N LEU A 300 6.87 -2.01 14.00
CA LEU A 300 6.90 -2.29 15.42
C LEU A 300 7.42 -3.71 15.63
N PRO A 301 8.60 -3.87 16.25
CA PRO A 301 9.01 -5.18 16.76
C PRO A 301 8.06 -5.56 17.89
N THR A 302 6.95 -6.21 17.55
CA THR A 302 5.90 -6.56 18.51
C THR A 302 6.31 -7.84 19.22
N GLU A 303 6.62 -7.75 20.51
CA GLU A 303 6.67 -8.91 21.39
C GLU A 303 5.25 -9.29 21.77
N SER A 304 4.92 -10.58 21.69
CA SER A 304 3.60 -11.09 22.06
C SER A 304 3.73 -12.16 23.15
N ALA A 305 2.87 -12.06 24.16
CA ALA A 305 2.83 -12.99 25.28
C ALA A 305 1.37 -13.30 25.67
N ILE A 306 1.17 -14.40 26.37
CA ILE A 306 -0.12 -14.79 26.92
C ILE A 306 0.09 -15.12 28.39
N PHE A 307 -0.80 -14.63 29.25
CA PHE A 307 -0.85 -14.98 30.65
C PHE A 307 -2.29 -15.15 31.12
N ASN A 308 -2.45 -15.64 32.34
CA ASN A 308 -3.74 -15.96 32.93
C ASN A 308 -3.97 -15.09 34.17
N ILE A 309 -5.20 -14.60 34.33
CA ILE A 309 -5.68 -13.96 35.56
C ILE A 309 -6.71 -14.88 36.21
N ASN A 310 -6.53 -15.16 37.49
CA ASN A 310 -7.54 -15.85 38.28
C ASN A 310 -8.69 -14.89 38.58
N VAL A 311 -9.86 -15.20 38.05
CA VAL A 311 -11.10 -14.42 38.22
C VAL A 311 -12.16 -15.19 39.02
N THR A 312 -11.78 -16.30 39.67
CA THR A 312 -12.65 -17.11 40.54
C THR A 312 -13.48 -16.29 41.53
N PRO A 313 -12.95 -15.23 42.19
CA PRO A 313 -13.75 -14.42 43.12
C PRO A 313 -15.01 -13.80 42.49
N VAL A 314 -15.00 -13.55 41.18
CA VAL A 314 -16.16 -13.00 40.45
C VAL A 314 -17.29 -14.01 40.32
N CYS A 315 -17.03 -15.32 40.46
CA CYS A 315 -18.01 -16.39 40.30
C CYS A 315 -18.74 -16.27 38.95
N PHE A 316 -17.96 -16.27 37.86
CA PHE A 316 -18.44 -15.92 36.52
C PHE A 316 -19.51 -16.90 36.00
N PHE A 317 -19.27 -18.21 36.12
CA PHE A 317 -20.21 -19.24 35.65
C PHE A 317 -21.47 -19.35 36.52
N GLU A 318 -21.36 -18.95 37.79
CA GLU A 318 -22.48 -18.85 38.71
C GLU A 318 -23.33 -17.57 38.47
N LYS A 319 -22.88 -16.69 37.57
CA LYS A 319 -23.58 -15.45 37.18
C LYS A 319 -23.86 -14.53 38.38
N LYS A 320 -22.96 -14.50 39.38
CA LYS A 320 -23.06 -13.60 40.54
C LYS A 320 -23.08 -12.13 40.11
N PHE A 321 -22.29 -11.79 39.09
CA PHE A 321 -22.23 -10.45 38.49
C PHE A 321 -22.50 -10.53 36.99
N LYS A 322 -22.79 -9.36 36.38
CA LYS A 322 -22.98 -9.26 34.93
C LYS A 322 -21.64 -9.47 34.20
N PRO A 323 -21.62 -10.04 32.98
CA PRO A 323 -20.37 -10.26 32.24
C PRO A 323 -19.51 -9.00 32.03
N GLU A 324 -20.15 -7.84 31.88
CA GLU A 324 -19.47 -6.55 31.68
C GLU A 324 -18.63 -6.12 32.89
N THR A 325 -18.90 -6.68 34.07
CA THR A 325 -18.12 -6.45 35.30
C THR A 325 -16.66 -6.85 35.10
N ILE A 326 -16.37 -7.92 34.34
CA ILE A 326 -15.00 -8.36 34.04
C ILE A 326 -14.26 -7.29 33.24
N THR A 327 -14.86 -6.74 32.19
CA THR A 327 -14.22 -5.69 31.39
C THR A 327 -13.90 -4.45 32.23
N CYS A 328 -14.83 -4.02 33.08
CA CYS A 328 -14.62 -2.87 33.95
C CYS A 328 -13.51 -3.13 34.97
N LEU A 329 -13.55 -4.27 35.66
CA LEU A 329 -12.50 -4.66 36.63
C LEU A 329 -11.13 -4.76 35.95
N MET A 330 -11.05 -5.32 34.74
CA MET A 330 -9.79 -5.42 34.00
C MET A 330 -9.26 -4.07 33.54
N LEU A 331 -10.13 -3.13 33.14
CA LEU A 331 -9.72 -1.74 32.86
C LEU A 331 -9.15 -1.06 34.10
N GLN A 332 -9.82 -1.21 35.25
CA GLN A 332 -9.35 -0.66 36.52
C GLN A 332 -8.05 -1.31 36.96
N ALA A 333 -7.94 -2.63 36.88
CA ALA A 333 -6.74 -3.39 37.21
C ALA A 333 -5.56 -2.97 36.32
N LEU A 334 -5.78 -2.84 35.00
CA LEU A 334 -4.77 -2.34 34.08
C LEU A 334 -4.32 -0.92 34.47
N SER A 335 -5.27 -0.03 34.72
CA SER A 335 -4.96 1.33 35.11
C SER A 335 -4.16 1.37 36.41
N LYS A 336 -4.52 0.56 37.41
CA LYS A 336 -3.83 0.48 38.70
C LYS A 336 -2.44 -0.14 38.58
N ALA A 337 -2.32 -1.27 37.90
CA ALA A 337 -1.06 -1.95 37.65
C ALA A 337 -0.06 -0.98 37.00
N CYS A 338 -0.52 -0.21 36.01
CA CYS A 338 0.33 0.77 35.34
C CYS A 338 0.61 2.03 36.17
N PHE A 339 -0.33 2.43 37.03
CA PHE A 339 -0.11 3.54 37.94
C PHE A 339 0.96 3.23 38.99
N ASP A 340 0.89 2.04 39.59
CA ASP A 340 1.83 1.59 40.63
C ASP A 340 3.21 1.21 40.06
N ASN A 341 3.28 0.88 38.77
CA ASN A 341 4.48 0.41 38.10
C ASN A 341 4.83 1.32 36.92
N PRO A 342 5.49 2.48 37.17
CA PRO A 342 5.72 3.52 36.19
C PRO A 342 6.37 3.01 34.88
N GLN A 343 7.32 2.07 34.95
CA GLN A 343 8.02 1.49 33.80
C GLN A 343 7.08 0.92 32.72
N THR A 344 5.85 0.55 33.06
CA THR A 344 4.84 0.05 32.12
C THR A 344 4.12 1.15 31.32
N ARG A 345 4.33 2.42 31.67
CA ARG A 345 3.71 3.61 31.02
C ARG A 345 4.67 4.38 30.11
N ASN A 346 5.77 3.74 29.73
CA ASN A 346 6.71 4.29 28.78
C ASN A 346 6.14 4.19 27.36
N TYR A 347 6.45 5.16 26.50
CA TYR A 347 6.06 5.14 25.08
C TYR A 347 7.10 5.84 24.22
N ILE A 348 7.20 5.48 22.95
CA ILE A 348 8.10 6.13 21.99
C ILE A 348 7.34 7.20 21.20
N PHE A 349 7.96 8.38 21.08
CA PHE A 349 7.54 9.40 20.13
C PHE A 349 8.77 10.04 19.50
N ASN A 350 8.83 10.10 18.18
CA ASN A 350 9.95 10.69 17.44
C ASN A 350 11.33 10.23 17.95
N HIS A 351 11.53 8.92 18.04
CA HIS A 351 12.76 8.25 18.50
C HIS A 351 13.19 8.57 19.95
N LYS A 352 12.31 9.19 20.74
CA LYS A 352 12.55 9.44 22.17
C LYS A 352 11.58 8.62 23.01
N LEU A 353 12.08 8.10 24.12
CA LEU A 353 11.27 7.44 25.12
C LEU A 353 10.69 8.49 26.07
N TYR A 354 9.38 8.44 26.26
CA TYR A 354 8.65 9.31 27.16
C TYR A 354 7.97 8.48 28.25
N HIS A 355 7.70 9.15 29.35
CA HIS A 355 7.01 8.60 30.50
C HIS A 355 5.78 9.46 30.81
N SER A 356 4.60 8.85 30.89
CA SER A 356 3.38 9.58 31.22
C SER A 356 3.20 9.75 32.74
N HIS A 357 2.69 10.90 33.17
CA HIS A 357 2.45 11.19 34.59
C HIS A 357 1.30 10.37 35.16
N ASN A 358 0.25 10.16 34.36
CA ASN A 358 -0.98 9.48 34.74
C ASN A 358 -1.11 8.14 34.00
N SER A 359 -1.93 7.25 34.53
CA SER A 359 -2.25 5.99 33.87
C SER A 359 -3.39 6.20 32.87
N TYR A 360 -3.10 6.10 31.58
CA TYR A 360 -4.10 6.19 30.51
C TYR A 360 -4.39 4.80 29.96
N VAL A 361 -5.66 4.40 29.95
CA VAL A 361 -6.10 3.12 29.40
C VAL A 361 -7.24 3.34 28.41
N ALA A 362 -7.22 2.65 27.28
CA ALA A 362 -8.19 2.82 26.22
C ALA A 362 -8.99 1.54 25.98
N LEU A 363 -10.30 1.56 26.20
CA LEU A 363 -11.19 0.45 25.86
C LEU A 363 -11.46 0.46 24.36
N ALA A 364 -11.01 -0.56 23.64
CA ALA A 364 -11.37 -0.77 22.24
C ALA A 364 -12.83 -1.23 22.14
N VAL A 365 -13.61 -0.55 21.30
CA VAL A 365 -15.05 -0.78 21.16
C VAL A 365 -15.44 -0.84 19.69
N LYS A 366 -16.44 -1.69 19.39
CA LYS A 366 -17.13 -1.67 18.11
C LYS A 366 -18.37 -0.79 18.27
N ILE A 367 -18.51 0.23 17.42
CA ILE A 367 -19.71 1.07 17.44
C ILE A 367 -20.92 0.19 17.04
N PRO A 368 -22.01 0.15 17.84
CA PRO A 368 -23.17 -0.69 17.55
C PRO A 368 -23.75 -0.43 16.15
N GLY A 369 -24.06 -1.50 15.42
CA GLY A 369 -24.66 -1.41 14.07
C GLY A 369 -23.69 -1.03 12.95
N SER A 370 -22.40 -0.83 13.23
CA SER A 370 -21.39 -0.51 12.22
C SER A 370 -20.23 -1.50 12.20
N ASP A 371 -19.33 -1.35 11.23
CA ASP A 371 -18.03 -1.99 11.14
C ASP A 371 -16.91 -1.14 11.77
N GLN A 372 -17.24 0.03 12.32
CA GLN A 372 -16.29 0.99 12.87
C GLN A 372 -15.77 0.52 14.23
N LEU A 373 -14.44 0.49 14.35
CA LEU A 373 -13.74 0.34 15.61
C LEU A 373 -13.34 1.72 16.15
N GLY A 374 -13.56 1.94 17.44
CA GLY A 374 -13.12 3.13 18.15
C GLY A 374 -12.50 2.77 19.50
N ALA A 375 -12.06 3.78 20.24
CA ALA A 375 -11.50 3.60 21.57
C ALA A 375 -11.98 4.69 22.54
N ILE A 376 -12.40 4.29 23.74
CA ILE A 376 -12.69 5.21 24.85
C ILE A 376 -11.49 5.24 25.78
N GLU A 377 -10.83 6.39 25.89
CA GLU A 377 -9.61 6.60 26.67
C GLU A 377 -9.94 7.22 28.04
N PHE A 378 -9.53 6.52 29.09
CA PHE A 378 -9.72 6.92 30.48
C PHE A 378 -8.39 7.30 31.14
N LYS A 379 -8.43 8.33 31.98
CA LYS A 379 -7.34 8.74 32.86
C LYS A 379 -7.61 8.21 34.27
N ASN A 380 -6.66 7.45 34.83
CA ASN A 380 -6.69 6.88 36.17
C ASN A 380 -8.04 6.23 36.54
N CYS A 381 -8.62 5.40 35.67
CA CYS A 381 -9.94 4.81 35.96
C CYS A 381 -9.97 3.86 37.16
N HIS A 382 -8.80 3.48 37.69
CA HIS A 382 -8.69 2.78 38.98
C HIS A 382 -9.15 3.63 40.18
N GLU A 383 -9.25 4.96 40.04
CA GLU A 383 -9.79 5.85 41.07
C GLU A 383 -11.33 5.92 41.03
N MET A 384 -11.96 5.51 39.92
CA MET A 384 -13.41 5.51 39.75
C MET A 384 -14.03 4.30 40.46
N THR A 385 -15.32 4.37 40.78
CA THR A 385 -16.06 3.15 41.17
C THR A 385 -16.39 2.30 39.95
N MET A 386 -16.60 0.99 40.12
CA MET A 386 -16.98 0.10 39.01
C MET A 386 -18.28 0.57 38.33
N THR A 387 -19.28 0.98 39.13
CA THR A 387 -20.55 1.52 38.64
C THR A 387 -20.36 2.80 37.82
N GLU A 388 -19.51 3.71 38.30
CA GLU A 388 -19.19 4.96 37.60
C GLU A 388 -18.50 4.70 36.26
N LEU A 389 -17.48 3.82 36.23
CA LEU A 389 -16.79 3.46 35.00
C LEU A 389 -17.76 2.82 33.98
N ALA A 390 -18.62 1.89 34.43
CA ALA A 390 -19.63 1.27 33.57
C ALA A 390 -20.62 2.30 33.00
N GLN A 391 -21.05 3.27 33.80
CA GLN A 391 -21.92 4.36 33.35
C GLN A 391 -21.21 5.27 32.33
N HIS A 392 -19.93 5.60 32.54
CA HIS A 392 -19.15 6.37 31.56
C HIS A 392 -19.00 5.63 30.24
N ILE A 393 -18.67 4.34 30.25
CA ILE A 393 -18.58 3.54 29.02
C ILE A 393 -19.89 3.59 28.23
N GLN A 394 -21.03 3.40 28.91
CA GLN A 394 -22.35 3.45 28.26
C GLN A 394 -22.68 4.84 27.72
N HIS A 395 -22.36 5.90 28.47
CA HIS A 395 -22.60 7.28 28.08
C HIS A 395 -21.74 7.68 26.86
N ASP A 396 -20.44 7.45 26.95
CA ASP A 396 -19.45 7.81 25.92
C ASP A 396 -19.73 7.07 24.59
N MET A 397 -20.20 5.82 24.67
CA MET A 397 -20.61 5.07 23.49
C MET A 397 -21.73 5.77 22.71
N ARG A 398 -22.70 6.39 23.40
CA ARG A 398 -23.79 7.12 22.73
C ARG A 398 -23.26 8.34 21.98
N ILE A 399 -22.26 9.03 22.53
CA ILE A 399 -21.60 10.15 21.86
C ILE A 399 -20.87 9.65 20.61
N MET A 400 -20.07 8.59 20.73
CA MET A 400 -19.36 8.01 19.60
C MET A 400 -20.31 7.52 18.49
N MET A 401 -21.46 6.93 18.87
CA MET A 401 -22.52 6.56 17.94
C MET A 401 -23.09 7.78 17.21
N TYR A 402 -23.40 8.87 17.92
CA TYR A 402 -23.84 10.12 17.31
C TYR A 402 -22.81 10.65 16.29
N CYS A 403 -21.52 10.68 16.66
CA CYS A 403 -20.46 11.12 15.75
C CYS A 403 -20.40 10.25 14.48
N TYR A 404 -20.52 8.93 14.61
CA TYR A 404 -20.57 8.01 13.48
C TYR A 404 -21.80 8.25 12.60
N GLU A 405 -23.00 8.27 13.16
CA GLU A 405 -24.23 8.48 12.40
C GLU A 405 -24.23 9.83 11.67
N LYS A 406 -23.79 10.90 12.35
CA LYS A 406 -23.73 12.24 11.78
C LYS A 406 -22.70 12.31 10.64
N THR A 407 -21.50 11.75 10.81
CA THR A 407 -20.48 11.71 9.74
C THR A 407 -20.96 10.91 8.53
N GLN A 408 -21.64 9.77 8.74
CA GLN A 408 -22.24 9.00 7.64
C GLN A 408 -23.35 9.78 6.91
N SER A 409 -24.21 10.51 7.62
CA SER A 409 -25.24 11.37 7.00
C SER A 409 -24.59 12.47 6.16
N LEU A 410 -23.60 13.17 6.73
CA LEU A 410 -22.89 14.24 6.05
C LEU A 410 -22.16 13.76 4.79
N GLN A 411 -21.57 12.57 4.81
CA GLN A 411 -20.95 11.99 3.60
C GLN A 411 -21.97 11.70 2.49
N LYS A 412 -23.21 11.35 2.85
CA LYS A 412 -24.29 11.14 1.86
C LYS A 412 -24.80 12.47 1.31
N GLU A 413 -24.94 13.48 2.16
CA GLU A 413 -25.40 14.82 1.79
C GLU A 413 -24.34 15.59 1.00
N HIS A 414 -23.07 15.39 1.32
CA HIS A 414 -21.91 16.09 0.77
C HIS A 414 -20.81 15.09 0.37
N PRO A 415 -20.92 14.43 -0.81
CA PRO A 415 -19.98 13.38 -1.22
C PRO A 415 -18.50 13.79 -1.24
N TYR A 416 -18.20 15.07 -1.48
CA TYR A 416 -16.82 15.59 -1.48
C TYR A 416 -16.11 15.45 -0.12
N LEU A 417 -16.86 15.28 0.99
CA LEU A 417 -16.26 15.04 2.31
C LEU A 417 -15.48 13.71 2.36
N ILE A 418 -15.77 12.76 1.46
CA ILE A 418 -14.96 11.55 1.29
C ILE A 418 -13.54 11.92 0.86
N GLU A 419 -13.38 12.92 -0.02
CA GLU A 419 -12.07 13.40 -0.45
C GLU A 419 -11.33 14.12 0.68
N VAL A 420 -12.04 14.76 1.61
CA VAL A 420 -11.42 15.34 2.83
C VAL A 420 -10.80 14.22 3.68
N VAL A 421 -11.51 13.11 3.89
CA VAL A 421 -10.97 11.93 4.62
C VAL A 421 -9.80 11.32 3.86
N ASN A 422 -9.95 11.12 2.54
CA ASN A 422 -8.89 10.57 1.71
C ASN A 422 -7.65 11.48 1.74
N ARG A 423 -7.78 12.82 1.70
CA ARG A 423 -6.65 13.74 1.86
C ARG A 423 -5.89 13.56 3.19
N LEU A 424 -6.54 13.09 4.26
CA LEU A 424 -5.88 12.77 5.52
C LEU A 424 -5.24 11.36 5.56
N LEU A 425 -5.84 10.40 4.86
CA LEU A 425 -5.45 8.99 4.93
C LEU A 425 -4.54 8.54 3.77
N THR A 426 -4.77 9.05 2.57
CA THR A 426 -4.03 8.75 1.33
C THR A 426 -2.56 9.12 1.41
N PRO A 427 -2.15 10.31 1.92
CA PRO A 427 -0.74 10.60 2.15
C PRO A 427 -0.05 9.57 3.04
N ARG A 428 -0.77 8.94 3.98
CA ARG A 428 -0.22 7.90 4.85
C ARG A 428 -0.08 6.54 4.16
N HIS A 429 -0.88 6.29 3.12
CA HIS A 429 -0.82 5.06 2.34
C HIS A 429 0.19 5.15 1.20
N GLU A 430 0.35 6.33 0.58
CA GLU A 430 1.05 6.50 -0.70
C GLU A 430 2.39 7.25 -0.61
N ARG A 431 2.74 7.88 0.52
CA ARG A 431 4.01 8.63 0.62
C ARG A 431 5.17 7.76 1.09
N VAL A 432 6.34 8.03 0.50
CA VAL A 432 7.65 7.46 0.87
C VAL A 432 8.13 7.96 2.24
N TYR A 433 7.72 9.17 2.65
CA TYR A 433 8.03 9.74 3.98
C TYR A 433 6.79 9.71 4.86
N ARG A 434 6.93 9.11 6.04
CA ARG A 434 5.84 8.97 7.00
C ARG A 434 5.61 10.27 7.76
N ASP A 435 4.36 10.72 7.83
CA ASP A 435 3.96 11.82 8.71
C ASP A 435 4.09 11.38 10.17
N PHE A 436 4.49 12.30 11.07
CA PHE A 436 4.52 12.01 12.50
C PHE A 436 3.12 11.65 12.99
N LEU A 437 2.95 10.42 13.49
CA LEU A 437 1.74 10.04 14.20
C LEU A 437 1.80 10.59 15.62
N PHE A 438 0.71 11.18 16.09
CA PHE A 438 0.58 11.53 17.51
C PHE A 438 0.69 10.25 18.33
N ALA A 439 1.80 10.10 19.07
CA ALA A 439 1.97 8.97 19.96
C ALA A 439 0.89 8.99 21.04
N ARG A 440 0.39 7.80 21.39
CA ARG A 440 -0.62 7.64 22.42
C ARG A 440 0.02 7.00 23.66
N PRO A 441 0.02 7.70 24.81
CA PRO A 441 0.50 7.11 26.05
C PRO A 441 -0.48 6.07 26.62
N ALA A 442 -1.65 5.90 25.99
CA ALA A 442 -2.69 5.00 26.46
C ALA A 442 -2.40 3.55 26.09
N ILE A 443 -2.63 2.65 27.04
CA ILE A 443 -2.57 1.20 26.84
C ILE A 443 -3.97 0.73 26.43
N SER A 444 -4.08 0.07 25.27
CA SER A 444 -5.37 -0.39 24.79
C SER A 444 -5.77 -1.74 25.38
N LEU A 445 -7.06 -1.88 25.69
CA LEU A 445 -7.68 -3.10 26.16
C LEU A 445 -8.82 -3.46 25.21
N SER A 446 -8.77 -4.65 24.63
CA SER A 446 -9.82 -5.21 23.79
C SER A 446 -10.44 -6.41 24.49
N ASN A 447 -11.77 -6.54 24.49
CA ASN A 447 -12.45 -7.74 24.97
C ASN A 447 -13.15 -8.45 23.81
N ILE A 448 -12.63 -9.62 23.44
CA ILE A 448 -13.20 -10.47 22.40
C ILE A 448 -13.68 -11.82 22.94
N GLY A 449 -13.73 -12.00 24.26
CA GLY A 449 -14.11 -13.26 24.88
C GLY A 449 -15.53 -13.71 24.54
N HIS A 450 -16.46 -12.76 24.34
CA HIS A 450 -17.82 -13.04 23.88
C HIS A 450 -17.92 -13.71 22.49
N TRP A 451 -16.84 -13.71 21.71
CA TRP A 451 -16.75 -14.43 20.43
C TRP A 451 -16.17 -15.84 20.55
N GLY A 452 -15.78 -16.29 21.75
CA GLY A 452 -15.24 -17.64 22.01
C GLY A 452 -13.76 -17.83 21.66
N TYR A 453 -12.98 -16.73 21.55
CA TYR A 453 -11.53 -16.84 21.41
C TYR A 453 -10.91 -17.29 22.75
N GLN A 454 -9.93 -18.19 22.71
CA GLN A 454 -9.27 -18.74 23.91
C GLN A 454 -7.83 -18.23 24.13
N ALA A 455 -7.15 -17.83 23.04
CA ALA A 455 -5.79 -17.32 23.07
C ALA A 455 -5.61 -16.38 21.87
N ALA A 456 -5.67 -15.08 22.11
CA ALA A 456 -5.61 -14.08 21.04
C ALA A 456 -4.64 -12.96 21.39
N VAL A 457 -3.73 -12.69 20.46
CA VAL A 457 -2.88 -11.51 20.44
C VAL A 457 -3.15 -10.75 19.15
N SER A 458 -2.88 -9.46 19.13
CA SER A 458 -3.13 -8.64 17.94
C SER A 458 -2.00 -7.64 17.79
N PRO A 459 -1.57 -7.33 16.56
CA PRO A 459 -0.50 -6.37 16.35
C PRO A 459 -0.86 -5.01 16.97
N LEU A 460 0.18 -4.30 17.39
CA LEU A 460 0.05 -2.92 17.87
C LEU A 460 -0.32 -1.99 16.72
N PHE A 461 -1.06 -0.92 17.04
CA PHE A 461 -1.10 0.25 16.16
C PHE A 461 0.25 1.00 16.24
N PRO A 462 0.71 1.68 15.16
CA PRO A 462 1.99 2.42 15.12
C PRO A 462 2.18 3.45 16.25
N ASN A 463 1.08 3.95 16.82
CA ASN A 463 1.09 4.89 17.94
C ASN A 463 0.84 4.25 19.31
N GLU A 464 0.72 2.91 19.38
CA GLU A 464 0.58 2.14 20.60
C GLU A 464 1.92 1.50 20.98
N THR A 465 2.17 1.45 22.29
CA THR A 465 3.33 0.73 22.85
C THR A 465 2.91 -0.56 23.55
N PHE A 466 1.64 -0.66 23.94
CA PHE A 466 1.12 -1.74 24.76
C PHE A 466 -0.36 -1.94 24.44
N LYS A 467 -0.73 -3.20 24.18
CA LYS A 467 -2.12 -3.65 24.04
C LYS A 467 -2.37 -4.94 24.81
N ILE A 468 -3.57 -5.03 25.39
CA ILE A 468 -4.11 -6.22 26.06
C ILE A 468 -5.36 -6.70 25.35
N THR A 469 -5.50 -8.01 25.18
CA THR A 469 -6.68 -8.67 24.62
C THR A 469 -7.23 -9.69 25.61
N LEU A 470 -8.45 -9.46 26.08
CA LEU A 470 -9.20 -10.38 26.94
C LEU A 470 -9.93 -11.42 26.08
N THR A 471 -9.88 -12.68 26.52
CA THR A 471 -10.44 -13.83 25.82
C THR A 471 -11.55 -14.50 26.66
N GLU A 472 -12.08 -15.63 26.20
CA GLU A 472 -13.13 -16.37 26.89
C GLU A 472 -12.63 -16.87 28.26
N ILE A 473 -13.46 -16.71 29.30
CA ILE A 473 -13.15 -17.24 30.64
C ILE A 473 -13.36 -18.74 30.64
N GLU A 474 -12.39 -19.47 31.17
CA GLU A 474 -12.40 -20.93 31.21
C GLU A 474 -12.32 -21.43 32.66
N ARG A 475 -13.09 -22.46 32.98
CA ARG A 475 -12.99 -23.16 34.27
C ARG A 475 -12.02 -24.31 34.15
N LYS A 476 -10.90 -24.27 34.87
CA LYS A 476 -9.80 -25.25 34.78
C LYS A 476 -9.31 -25.69 36.15
N GLN A 477 -8.69 -26.87 36.20
CA GLN A 477 -7.93 -27.33 37.37
C GLN A 477 -6.54 -26.68 37.35
N VAL A 478 -6.23 -25.91 38.39
CA VAL A 478 -4.95 -25.20 38.56
C VAL A 478 -4.22 -25.77 39.77
N TRP A 479 -2.92 -26.02 39.61
CA TRP A 479 -2.08 -26.50 40.72
C TRP A 479 -1.83 -25.38 41.73
N ASN A 480 -2.36 -25.53 42.94
CA ASN A 480 -2.09 -24.63 44.05
C ASN A 480 -0.78 -25.05 44.76
N LYS A 481 0.25 -24.22 44.63
CA LYS A 481 1.59 -24.48 45.20
C LYS A 481 1.64 -24.40 46.72
N THR A 482 0.67 -23.74 47.35
CA THR A 482 0.63 -23.56 48.81
C THR A 482 0.13 -24.80 49.52
N ASN A 483 -0.92 -25.44 49.00
CA ASN A 483 -1.50 -26.65 49.60
C ASN A 483 -1.16 -27.94 48.84
N ASN A 484 -0.44 -27.85 47.71
CA ASN A 484 -0.06 -28.97 46.85
C ASN A 484 -1.26 -29.80 46.35
N THR A 485 -2.34 -29.13 45.94
CA THR A 485 -3.52 -29.78 45.36
C THR A 485 -4.00 -29.07 44.09
N PHE A 486 -4.76 -29.77 43.24
CA PHE A 486 -5.46 -29.15 42.13
C PHE A 486 -6.77 -28.53 42.61
N GLU A 487 -6.96 -27.25 42.32
CA GLU A 487 -8.18 -26.51 42.64
C GLU A 487 -8.87 -26.06 41.35
N VAL A 488 -10.20 -26.10 41.35
CA VAL A 488 -10.99 -25.56 40.24
C VAL A 488 -10.98 -24.04 40.34
N GLN A 489 -10.49 -23.38 39.28
CA GLN A 489 -10.43 -21.92 39.17
C GLN A 489 -11.09 -21.46 37.87
N ASP A 490 -11.72 -20.28 37.93
CA ASP A 490 -12.13 -19.54 36.75
C ASP A 490 -10.95 -18.67 36.31
N VAL A 491 -10.48 -18.88 35.09
CA VAL A 491 -9.27 -18.27 34.55
C VAL A 491 -9.64 -17.43 33.34
N LEU A 492 -9.18 -16.18 33.33
CA LEU A 492 -9.25 -15.28 32.19
C LEU A 492 -7.88 -15.29 31.48
N PRO A 493 -7.76 -15.90 30.29
CA PRO A 493 -6.57 -15.75 29.48
C PRO A 493 -6.50 -14.34 28.87
N VAL A 494 -5.30 -13.78 28.89
CA VAL A 494 -5.00 -12.42 28.51
C VAL A 494 -3.83 -12.43 27.53
N GLY A 495 -4.10 -12.01 26.30
CA GLY A 495 -3.05 -11.75 25.31
C GLY A 495 -2.44 -10.37 25.51
N MET A 496 -1.14 -10.27 25.33
CA MET A 496 -0.36 -9.05 25.47
C MET A 496 0.48 -8.85 24.22
N SER A 497 0.46 -7.63 23.70
CA SER A 497 1.34 -7.21 22.59
C SER A 497 2.01 -5.91 23.00
N VAL A 498 3.33 -5.85 22.90
CA VAL A 498 4.14 -4.72 23.35
C VAL A 498 5.23 -4.38 22.34
N ASP A 499 5.61 -3.11 22.27
CA ASP A 499 6.74 -2.68 21.45
C ASP A 499 8.03 -3.09 22.18
N HIS A 500 8.77 -4.02 21.59
CA HIS A 500 9.95 -4.62 22.21
C HIS A 500 11.10 -3.60 22.41
N ARG A 501 11.02 -2.41 21.78
CA ARG A 501 11.95 -1.30 22.04
C ARG A 501 11.67 -0.59 23.36
N VAL A 502 10.46 -0.73 23.90
CA VAL A 502 10.03 -0.11 25.16
C VAL A 502 9.92 -1.13 26.28
N PHE A 503 9.47 -2.34 25.95
CA PHE A 503 9.27 -3.43 26.90
C PHE A 503 10.23 -4.57 26.55
N ASP A 504 11.05 -5.02 27.50
CA ASP A 504 12.14 -5.97 27.27
C ASP A 504 11.82 -7.41 27.71
N GLY A 505 10.58 -7.68 28.11
CA GLY A 505 10.12 -8.98 28.60
C GLY A 505 10.47 -9.28 30.06
N ASN A 506 11.30 -8.47 30.74
CA ASN A 506 11.74 -8.73 32.11
C ASN A 506 10.82 -8.14 33.19
N ILE A 507 9.73 -7.49 32.78
CA ILE A 507 8.76 -6.88 33.69
C ILE A 507 7.71 -7.94 34.06
N PRO A 508 7.48 -8.22 35.36
CA PRO A 508 6.54 -9.26 35.82
C PRO A 508 5.09 -8.77 35.75
N PHE A 509 4.67 -8.29 34.58
CA PHE A 509 3.37 -7.71 34.32
C PHE A 509 2.18 -8.63 34.70
N PRO A 510 2.22 -9.96 34.48
CA PRO A 510 1.15 -10.85 34.94
C PRO A 510 0.89 -10.76 36.45
N ARG A 511 1.96 -10.61 37.25
CA ARG A 511 1.84 -10.46 38.70
C ARG A 511 1.20 -9.11 39.06
N TYR A 512 1.66 -8.02 38.44
CA TYR A 512 1.09 -6.69 38.67
C TYR A 512 -0.40 -6.64 38.33
N MET A 513 -0.80 -7.29 37.23
CA MET A 513 -2.21 -7.38 36.84
C MET A 513 -3.05 -8.19 37.82
N GLN A 514 -2.55 -9.33 38.31
CA GLN A 514 -3.28 -10.13 39.30
C GLN A 514 -3.46 -9.37 40.62
N GLU A 515 -2.39 -8.78 41.17
CA GLU A 515 -2.43 -7.98 42.40
C GLU A 515 -3.41 -6.80 42.27
N ALA A 516 -3.36 -6.09 41.13
CA ALA A 516 -4.28 -5.01 40.84
C ALA A 516 -5.73 -5.48 40.68
N PHE A 517 -5.96 -6.63 40.03
CA PHE A 517 -7.31 -7.20 39.88
C PHE A 517 -7.92 -7.56 41.24
N ASP A 518 -7.16 -8.26 42.08
CA ASP A 518 -7.61 -8.67 43.41
C ASP A 518 -7.95 -7.44 44.27
N GLN A 519 -7.14 -6.38 44.21
CA GLN A 519 -7.41 -5.12 44.91
C GLN A 519 -8.69 -4.45 44.39
N MET A 520 -8.85 -4.30 43.06
CA MET A 520 -10.03 -3.66 42.48
C MET A 520 -11.32 -4.46 42.74
N PHE A 521 -11.23 -5.79 42.80
CA PHE A 521 -12.36 -6.64 43.18
C PHE A 521 -12.74 -6.46 44.66
N GLN A 522 -11.76 -6.45 45.57
CA GLN A 522 -11.99 -6.18 46.99
C GLN A 522 -12.61 -4.79 47.20
N ASP A 523 -12.09 -3.78 46.51
CA ASP A 523 -12.61 -2.42 46.57
C ASP A 523 -14.06 -2.37 46.05
N MET A 524 -14.40 -3.12 44.99
CA MET A 524 -15.77 -3.23 44.49
C MET A 524 -16.71 -3.86 45.52
N GLU A 525 -16.31 -4.94 46.19
CA GLU A 525 -17.15 -5.59 47.22
C GLU A 525 -17.32 -4.74 48.49
N GLN A 526 -16.31 -3.93 48.83
CA GLN A 526 -16.31 -3.09 50.03
C GLN A 526 -16.87 -1.68 49.79
N SER A 527 -16.96 -1.23 48.54
CA SER A 527 -17.34 0.14 48.20
C SER A 527 -18.78 0.44 48.61
N ARG A 528 -18.93 1.42 49.50
CA ARG A 528 -20.20 2.16 49.65
C ARG A 528 -20.43 3.01 48.41
N ILE A 529 -21.69 3.27 48.09
CA ILE A 529 -22.10 4.18 47.00
C ILE A 529 -21.36 5.52 47.18
N LYS A 530 -20.35 5.78 46.34
CA LYS A 530 -19.71 7.10 46.24
C LYS A 530 -20.48 7.93 45.22
N PRO A 531 -20.69 9.24 45.45
CA PRO A 531 -21.15 10.13 44.38
C PRO A 531 -20.14 10.12 43.23
N LEU A 532 -20.62 10.37 42.00
CA LEU A 532 -19.78 10.44 40.80
C LEU A 532 -18.60 11.38 41.05
N SER A 533 -17.38 10.89 40.79
CA SER A 533 -16.17 11.68 40.92
C SER A 533 -16.04 12.70 39.78
N LYS A 534 -16.72 12.44 38.64
CA LYS A 534 -16.78 13.34 37.49
C LYS A 534 -18.19 13.48 36.91
N PRO A 535 -18.59 14.69 36.49
CA PRO A 535 -19.82 14.87 35.72
C PRO A 535 -19.69 14.24 34.33
N PHE A 536 -20.79 13.71 33.80
CA PHE A 536 -20.88 13.29 32.41
C PHE A 536 -20.81 14.49 31.48
N SER A 537 -20.25 14.31 30.28
CA SER A 537 -20.45 15.28 29.20
C SER A 537 -21.95 15.45 28.94
N ASN A 538 -22.42 16.69 28.78
CA ASN A 538 -23.81 16.90 28.45
C ASN A 538 -24.01 16.63 26.95
N LEU A 539 -24.70 15.53 26.61
CA LEU A 539 -24.94 15.13 25.22
C LEU A 539 -25.65 16.22 24.42
N ASP A 540 -26.65 16.90 25.00
CA ASP A 540 -27.38 17.96 24.31
C ASP A 540 -26.48 19.17 24.03
N SER A 541 -25.63 19.54 25.00
CA SER A 541 -24.63 20.59 24.80
C SER A 541 -23.59 20.19 23.74
N PHE A 542 -23.09 18.96 23.79
CA PHE A 542 -22.15 18.44 22.79
C PHE A 542 -22.73 18.47 21.38
N ILE A 543 -23.98 18.00 21.21
CA ILE A 543 -24.69 18.04 19.93
C ILE A 543 -24.86 19.48 19.45
N LYS A 544 -25.32 20.38 20.33
CA LYS A 544 -25.47 21.80 20.01
C LYS A 544 -24.17 22.39 19.47
N TYR A 545 -23.08 22.26 20.21
CA TYR A 545 -21.81 22.87 19.80
C TYR A 545 -21.20 22.20 18.56
N SER A 546 -21.37 20.89 18.41
CA SER A 546 -20.95 20.18 17.19
C SER A 546 -21.70 20.68 15.96
N ASN A 547 -23.00 20.96 16.08
CA ASN A 547 -23.78 21.55 15.00
C ASN A 547 -23.32 22.97 14.70
N THR A 548 -23.03 23.79 15.71
CA THR A 548 -22.44 25.12 15.50
C THR A 548 -21.10 25.05 14.75
N LEU A 549 -20.25 24.07 15.04
CA LEU A 549 -19.00 23.85 14.29
C LEU A 549 -19.28 23.50 12.82
N LEU A 550 -20.21 22.58 12.57
CA LEU A 550 -20.60 22.17 11.22
C LEU A 550 -21.22 23.33 10.41
N GLU A 551 -22.00 24.20 11.04
CA GLU A 551 -22.62 25.37 10.41
C GLU A 551 -21.57 26.43 10.02
N ASN A 552 -20.51 26.58 10.81
CA ASN A 552 -19.46 27.57 10.55
C ASN A 552 -18.38 27.05 9.60
N ASP A 553 -17.99 25.78 9.73
CA ASP A 553 -16.99 25.12 8.88
C ASP A 553 -17.30 23.62 8.79
N LEU A 554 -17.95 23.26 7.68
CA LEU A 554 -18.40 21.88 7.44
C LEU A 554 -17.24 20.88 7.39
N GLU A 555 -16.11 21.23 6.75
CA GLU A 555 -14.97 20.32 6.65
C GLU A 555 -14.33 20.10 8.03
N PHE A 556 -14.09 21.18 8.78
CA PHE A 556 -13.50 21.08 10.11
C PHE A 556 -14.43 20.37 11.09
N GLY A 557 -15.72 20.72 11.12
CA GLY A 557 -16.71 20.07 11.98
C GLY A 557 -16.85 18.58 11.65
N PHE A 558 -16.82 18.22 10.36
CA PHE A 558 -16.80 16.83 9.93
C PHE A 558 -15.55 16.07 10.41
N LEU A 559 -14.36 16.66 10.27
CA LEU A 559 -13.10 16.07 10.75
C LEU A 559 -13.04 15.92 12.28
N TYR A 560 -13.62 16.87 13.00
CA TYR A 560 -13.77 16.81 14.45
C TYR A 560 -14.60 15.60 14.86
N LEU A 561 -15.81 15.44 14.29
CA LEU A 561 -16.67 14.28 14.56
C LEU A 561 -16.03 12.96 14.12
N PHE A 562 -15.39 12.94 12.95
CA PHE A 562 -14.66 11.79 12.44
C PHE A 562 -13.54 11.37 13.40
N SER A 563 -12.83 12.32 14.02
CA SER A 563 -11.78 12.01 14.99
C SER A 563 -12.36 11.42 16.29
N LEU A 564 -13.47 11.98 16.78
CA LEU A 564 -14.11 11.56 18.03
C LEU A 564 -14.77 10.17 17.95
N MET A 565 -15.25 9.75 16.78
CA MET A 565 -15.74 8.38 16.63
C MET A 565 -14.61 7.33 16.67
N HIS A 566 -13.36 7.71 16.39
CA HIS A 566 -12.20 6.81 16.48
C HIS A 566 -11.59 6.82 17.89
N VAL A 567 -11.47 7.99 18.52
CA VAL A 567 -10.90 8.14 19.86
C VAL A 567 -11.69 9.16 20.67
N TRP A 568 -12.38 8.69 21.71
CA TRP A 568 -13.05 9.53 22.71
C TRP A 568 -12.22 9.59 24.00
N LYS A 569 -11.77 10.78 24.42
CA LYS A 569 -11.05 10.95 25.68
C LYS A 569 -11.99 11.41 26.78
N ASN A 570 -12.41 10.49 27.64
CA ASN A 570 -13.41 10.74 28.70
C ASN A 570 -12.99 11.83 29.71
N TYR A 571 -11.70 12.19 29.75
CA TYR A 571 -11.16 13.22 30.64
C TYR A 571 -10.99 14.60 29.98
N ILE A 572 -11.46 14.78 28.74
CA ILE A 572 -11.52 16.09 28.07
C ILE A 572 -12.96 16.61 28.17
N SER A 573 -13.10 17.87 28.58
CA SER A 573 -14.38 18.59 28.53
C SER A 573 -14.61 19.09 27.10
N TYR A 574 -15.22 18.24 26.26
CA TYR A 574 -15.43 18.56 24.85
C TYR A 574 -16.47 19.67 24.65
N ASP A 575 -17.38 19.86 25.58
CA ASP A 575 -18.30 21.00 25.63
C ASP A 575 -17.56 22.32 25.90
N GLU A 576 -16.62 22.36 26.86
CA GLU A 576 -15.77 23.54 27.06
C GLU A 576 -14.87 23.82 25.86
N LEU A 577 -14.29 22.77 25.26
CA LEU A 577 -13.47 22.90 24.05
C LEU A 577 -14.30 23.50 22.91
N SER A 578 -15.51 22.97 22.67
CA SER A 578 -16.35 23.43 21.57
C SER A 578 -16.88 24.84 21.81
N LYS A 579 -17.23 25.19 23.06
CA LYS A 579 -17.56 26.56 23.46
C LYS A 579 -16.39 27.52 23.22
N THR A 580 -15.16 27.12 23.57
CA THR A 580 -13.95 27.92 23.34
C THR A 580 -13.73 28.15 21.84
N VAL A 581 -14.01 27.15 21.00
CA VAL A 581 -13.90 27.28 19.54
C VAL A 581 -14.94 28.26 19.02
N GLU A 582 -16.21 28.15 19.44
CA GLU A 582 -17.28 29.11 19.09
C GLU A 582 -16.92 30.55 19.48
N GLU A 583 -16.48 30.77 20.72
CA GLU A 583 -16.04 32.09 21.21
C GLU A 583 -14.88 32.66 20.38
N ASN A 584 -13.94 31.80 19.96
CA ASN A 584 -12.84 32.18 19.09
C ASN A 584 -13.30 32.54 17.67
N TYR A 585 -14.22 31.78 17.09
CA TYR A 585 -14.79 32.08 15.77
C TYR A 585 -15.50 33.43 15.78
N GLU A 586 -16.35 33.69 16.76
CA GLU A 586 -17.05 34.98 16.89
C GLU A 586 -16.06 36.14 17.08
N ARG A 587 -15.01 35.95 17.89
CA ARG A 587 -13.95 36.95 18.06
C ARG A 587 -13.20 37.23 16.75
N ILE A 588 -12.84 36.19 16.00
CA ILE A 588 -12.13 36.33 14.71
C ILE A 588 -13.03 37.02 13.67
N LYS A 589 -14.29 36.63 13.58
CA LYS A 589 -15.29 37.23 12.69
C LYS A 589 -15.47 38.73 12.97
N GLN A 590 -15.57 39.11 14.25
CA GLN A 590 -15.64 40.51 14.66
C GLN A 590 -14.35 41.30 14.38
N ALA A 591 -13.18 40.65 14.47
CA ALA A 591 -11.91 41.28 14.13
C ALA A 591 -11.77 41.52 12.63
N LEU A 592 -12.18 40.54 11.81
CA LEU A 592 -12.17 40.64 10.35
C LEU A 592 -13.16 41.71 9.85
N SER A 593 -14.38 41.76 10.40
CA SER A 593 -15.36 42.81 10.07
C SER A 593 -14.89 44.22 10.45
N LYS A 594 -14.09 44.35 11.52
CA LYS A 594 -13.48 45.63 11.91
C LYS A 594 -12.31 46.02 11.01
N SER A 595 -11.52 45.06 10.52
CA SER A 595 -10.45 45.33 9.55
C SER A 595 -10.98 45.77 8.18
N GLU A 596 -12.11 45.22 7.74
CA GLU A 596 -12.78 45.64 6.50
C GLU A 596 -13.39 47.05 6.59
N HIS A 597 -13.77 47.51 7.79
CA HIS A 597 -14.23 48.89 8.02
C HIS A 597 -13.09 49.91 8.24
N GLN A 598 -11.84 49.47 8.46
CA GLN A 598 -10.67 50.36 8.57
C GLN A 598 -9.88 50.49 7.26
N LEU A 599 -10.19 49.66 6.26
CA LEU A 599 -9.63 49.71 4.90
C LEU A 599 -10.59 50.36 3.88
N GLY A 600 -11.74 50.88 4.34
CA GLY A 600 -12.72 51.61 3.55
C GLY A 600 -12.51 53.12 3.58
#